data_AF-A0A3R9VD62-F1
#
_entry.id   AF-A0A3R9VD62-F1
#
_cell.length_a   1.000
_cell.length_b   1.000
_cell.length_c   1.000
_cell.angle_alpha   90.00
_cell.angle_beta   90.00
_cell.angle_gamma   90.00
#
_symmetry.space_group_name_H-M   'P 1'
#
loop_
_entity.id
_entity.type
_entity.pdbx_description
1 polymer ?
#
loop_
_entity_poly.entity_id
_entity_poly.type
_entity_poly.pdbx_seq_one_letter_code
_entity_poly.pdbx_strand_id
1 'polypeptide(L)'
;MPAARTATPDGDVLLLVPGESAAARAAAHAQDDDLTAVIEITDVAPVSVPHRIRGRAWLAGWLTRVPAAERAACAALLAERRPVGGLLGLDSRPGWVLLRLEVGEVSVDDLWGAEHVDPDDLAAAEPDPLLDHETELLQHLAAAHRDRVADLGSLLGPRRDGALTAVPLALDRLGLRVRFSRPGAAASSSFDARFDFPDPVRDVCGLRRAMHHLFAAAGR
;
A
#
# COMPACT_ATOMS: atom_id res chain seq x y z
N MET A 1 -14.18 8.74 -8.09
CA MET A 1 -12.84 8.48 -7.53
C MET A 1 -12.36 9.74 -6.83
N PRO A 2 -11.85 9.65 -5.58
CA PRO A 2 -11.26 10.79 -4.90
C PRO A 2 -10.04 11.28 -5.66
N ALA A 3 -9.82 12.60 -5.72
CA ALA A 3 -8.61 13.18 -6.30
C ALA A 3 -7.42 13.04 -5.36
N ALA A 4 -7.66 13.04 -4.06
CA ALA A 4 -6.67 12.76 -3.06
C ALA A 4 -7.32 12.17 -1.81
N ARG A 5 -6.51 11.45 -1.05
CA ARG A 5 -6.90 10.82 0.21
C ARG A 5 -5.72 10.77 1.16
N THR A 6 -6.00 10.85 2.45
CA THR A 6 -5.00 10.64 3.49
C THR A 6 -5.65 10.14 4.77
N ALA A 7 -4.92 9.36 5.57
CA ALA A 7 -5.34 9.03 6.93
C ALA A 7 -5.03 10.22 7.87
N THR A 8 -5.88 10.44 8.85
CA THR A 8 -5.64 11.34 9.98
C THR A 8 -4.82 10.63 11.06
N PRO A 9 -4.27 11.37 12.04
CA PRO A 9 -3.62 10.75 13.20
C PRO A 9 -4.57 9.88 14.04
N ASP A 10 -5.88 10.13 13.98
CA ASP A 10 -6.89 9.41 14.75
C ASP A 10 -7.41 8.15 14.02
N GLY A 11 -6.88 7.84 12.83
CA GLY A 11 -7.29 6.66 12.03
C GLY A 11 -8.35 6.95 10.96
N ASP A 12 -9.02 8.10 11.01
CA ASP A 12 -10.02 8.49 10.00
C ASP A 12 -9.40 8.72 8.61
N VAL A 13 -10.19 8.55 7.56
CA VAL A 13 -9.75 8.81 6.18
C VAL A 13 -10.38 10.09 5.63
N LEU A 14 -9.53 11.06 5.29
CA LEU A 14 -9.94 12.25 4.54
C LEU A 14 -9.97 11.96 3.04
N LEU A 15 -11.03 12.40 2.38
CA LEU A 15 -11.26 12.24 0.94
C LEU A 15 -11.57 13.59 0.30
N LEU A 16 -10.74 14.01 -0.67
CA LEU A 16 -11.05 15.14 -1.54
C LEU A 16 -11.75 14.62 -2.80
N VAL A 17 -13.05 14.90 -2.94
CA VAL A 17 -13.88 14.43 -4.05
C VAL A 17 -14.51 15.58 -4.82
N PRO A 18 -14.85 15.41 -6.10
CA PRO A 18 -15.68 16.38 -6.81
C PRO A 18 -17.05 16.53 -6.13
N GLY A 19 -17.60 17.74 -6.05
CA GLY A 19 -18.90 18.03 -5.41
C GLY A 19 -20.08 17.34 -6.08
N GLU A 20 -19.98 17.07 -7.37
CA GLU A 20 -20.98 16.31 -8.15
C GLU A 20 -20.87 14.79 -7.96
N SER A 21 -19.83 14.32 -7.25
CA SER A 21 -19.64 12.89 -7.02
C SER A 21 -20.79 12.28 -6.22
N ALA A 22 -21.09 11.01 -6.46
CA ALA A 22 -22.13 10.29 -5.73
C ALA A 22 -21.90 10.34 -4.22
N ALA A 23 -20.64 10.22 -3.77
CA ALA A 23 -20.27 10.32 -2.36
C ALA A 23 -20.57 11.72 -1.78
N ALA A 24 -20.18 12.79 -2.49
CA ALA A 24 -20.43 14.16 -2.04
C ALA A 24 -21.93 14.51 -1.99
N ARG A 25 -22.72 13.99 -2.94
CA ARG A 25 -24.18 14.14 -2.95
C ARG A 25 -24.84 13.33 -1.85
N ALA A 26 -24.45 12.06 -1.66
CA ALA A 26 -24.98 11.22 -0.59
C ALA A 26 -24.71 11.84 0.79
N ALA A 27 -23.47 12.26 1.05
CA ALA A 27 -23.09 12.90 2.31
C ALA A 27 -23.76 14.29 2.53
N ALA A 28 -24.34 14.90 1.49
CA ALA A 28 -25.12 16.12 1.63
C ALA A 28 -26.53 15.87 2.17
N HIS A 29 -27.07 14.68 1.92
CA HIS A 29 -28.45 14.31 2.20
C HIS A 29 -28.57 13.36 3.40
N ALA A 30 -27.44 12.87 3.92
CA ALA A 30 -27.41 12.12 5.16
C ALA A 30 -27.88 13.04 6.30
N GLN A 31 -29.00 12.69 6.93
CA GLN A 31 -29.40 13.29 8.20
C GLN A 31 -28.66 12.52 9.31
N ASP A 32 -28.15 13.24 10.31
CA ASP A 32 -27.51 12.67 11.51
C ASP A 32 -26.32 11.70 11.26
N ASP A 33 -25.51 11.93 10.22
CA ASP A 33 -24.24 11.20 9.95
C ASP A 33 -24.37 9.68 9.65
N ASP A 34 -25.57 9.19 9.31
CA ASP A 34 -25.86 7.76 9.05
C ASP A 34 -25.33 7.18 7.72
N LEU A 35 -24.50 7.91 6.96
CA LEU A 35 -24.02 7.40 5.68
C LEU A 35 -22.89 6.38 5.86
N THR A 36 -23.26 5.10 5.91
CA THR A 36 -22.27 4.02 5.90
C THR A 36 -21.58 3.94 4.53
N ALA A 37 -20.25 3.85 4.52
CA ALA A 37 -19.46 3.70 3.32
C ALA A 37 -18.34 2.68 3.53
N VAL A 38 -17.86 2.12 2.41
CA VAL A 38 -16.70 1.23 2.38
C VAL A 38 -15.69 1.78 1.37
N ILE A 39 -14.43 1.88 1.77
CA ILE A 39 -13.29 2.11 0.88
C ILE A 39 -12.61 0.77 0.66
N GLU A 40 -12.61 0.29 -0.59
CA GLU A 40 -11.73 -0.80 -1.01
C GLU A 40 -10.42 -0.22 -1.56
N ILE A 41 -9.30 -0.73 -1.04
CA ILE A 41 -7.96 -0.43 -1.49
C ILE A 41 -7.38 -1.71 -2.07
N THR A 42 -6.84 -1.64 -3.27
CA THR A 42 -6.16 -2.76 -3.92
C THR A 42 -4.71 -2.39 -4.13
N ASP A 43 -3.81 -3.11 -3.46
CA ASP A 43 -2.38 -2.98 -3.65
C ASP A 43 -1.93 -3.88 -4.81
N VAL A 44 -1.25 -3.28 -5.77
CA VAL A 44 -0.90 -3.92 -7.03
C VAL A 44 0.61 -3.85 -7.20
N ALA A 45 1.23 -5.00 -7.43
CA ALA A 45 2.67 -5.11 -7.63
C ALA A 45 3.12 -4.16 -8.75
N PRO A 46 4.19 -3.38 -8.52
CA PRO A 46 4.68 -2.38 -9.48
C PRO A 46 5.46 -3.01 -10.65
N VAL A 47 5.56 -4.34 -10.69
CA VAL A 47 6.25 -5.13 -11.71
C VAL A 47 5.29 -6.09 -12.42
N SER A 48 5.60 -6.43 -13.66
CA SER A 48 4.79 -7.37 -14.44
C SER A 48 4.95 -8.80 -13.92
N VAL A 49 3.92 -9.31 -13.23
CA VAL A 49 3.88 -10.66 -12.69
C VAL A 49 2.46 -11.23 -12.77
N PRO A 50 2.28 -12.55 -12.99
CA PRO A 50 0.96 -13.18 -12.81
C PRO A 50 0.44 -12.97 -11.39
N HIS A 51 -0.87 -12.80 -11.25
CA HIS A 51 -1.53 -12.56 -9.96
C HIS A 51 -0.94 -11.37 -9.19
N ARG A 52 -0.77 -10.23 -9.87
CA ARG A 52 -0.14 -8.99 -9.37
C ARG A 52 -0.86 -8.28 -8.22
N ILE A 53 -1.98 -8.78 -7.71
CA ILE A 53 -2.62 -8.20 -6.53
C ILE A 53 -1.84 -8.69 -5.31
N ARG A 54 -1.21 -7.77 -4.59
CA ARG A 54 -0.41 -8.07 -3.38
C ARG A 54 -1.29 -8.12 -2.14
N GLY A 55 -2.30 -7.27 -2.11
CA GLY A 55 -3.31 -7.32 -1.07
C GLY A 55 -4.49 -6.43 -1.39
N ARG A 56 -5.53 -6.59 -0.59
CA ARG A 56 -6.73 -5.76 -0.58
C ARG A 56 -7.01 -5.36 0.86
N ALA A 57 -7.52 -4.15 1.04
CA ALA A 57 -8.00 -3.69 2.32
C ALA A 57 -9.39 -3.08 2.16
N TRP A 58 -10.24 -3.28 3.16
CA TRP A 58 -11.56 -2.68 3.25
C TRP A 58 -11.64 -1.87 4.54
N LEU A 59 -12.02 -0.60 4.40
CA LEU A 59 -12.30 0.29 5.51
C LEU A 59 -13.78 0.62 5.47
N ALA A 60 -14.55 0.13 6.43
CA ALA A 60 -15.97 0.42 6.56
C ALA A 60 -16.20 1.39 7.72
N GLY A 61 -17.20 2.26 7.58
CA GLY A 61 -17.54 3.22 8.62
C GLY A 61 -18.48 4.31 8.15
N TRP A 62 -18.44 5.46 8.81
CA TRP A 62 -19.39 6.56 8.61
C TRP A 62 -18.78 7.70 7.83
N LEU A 63 -19.43 8.08 6.72
CA LEU A 63 -18.95 9.10 5.80
C LEU A 63 -19.67 10.42 6.00
N THR A 64 -18.96 11.40 6.52
CA THR A 64 -19.49 12.73 6.83
C THR A 64 -18.81 13.82 6.02
N ARG A 65 -19.45 14.98 5.90
CA ARG A 65 -18.82 16.18 5.34
C ARG A 65 -17.98 16.84 6.41
N VAL A 66 -16.73 17.21 6.09
CA VAL A 66 -15.88 17.90 7.07
C VAL A 66 -16.53 19.24 7.49
N PRO A 67 -16.76 19.44 8.80
CA PRO A 67 -17.35 20.67 9.32
C PRO A 67 -16.54 21.90 8.93
N ALA A 68 -17.21 23.03 8.70
CA ALA A 68 -16.56 24.26 8.23
C ALA A 68 -15.38 24.71 9.12
N ALA A 69 -15.49 24.49 10.44
CA ALA A 69 -14.46 24.83 11.41
C ALA A 69 -13.17 24.01 11.23
N GLU A 70 -13.25 22.77 10.74
CA GLU A 70 -12.12 21.83 10.63
C GLU A 70 -11.52 21.77 9.21
N ARG A 71 -12.21 22.34 8.21
CA ARG A 71 -11.80 22.23 6.80
C ARG A 71 -10.39 22.71 6.54
N ALA A 72 -9.98 23.83 7.13
CA ALA A 72 -8.65 24.40 6.90
C ALA A 72 -7.55 23.46 7.41
N ALA A 73 -7.71 22.89 8.61
CA ALA A 73 -6.77 21.95 9.20
C ALA A 73 -6.71 20.64 8.39
N CYS A 74 -7.86 20.08 8.03
CA CYS A 74 -7.93 18.85 7.24
C CYS A 74 -7.35 19.04 5.82
N ALA A 75 -7.59 20.20 5.20
CA ALA A 75 -7.01 20.53 3.90
C ALA A 75 -5.49 20.69 3.97
N ALA A 76 -4.97 21.31 5.03
CA ALA A 76 -3.53 21.46 5.25
C ALA A 76 -2.85 20.09 5.42
N LEU A 77 -3.42 19.20 6.25
CA LEU A 77 -2.92 17.83 6.42
C LEU A 77 -2.88 17.06 5.09
N LEU A 78 -3.95 17.17 4.31
CA LEU A 78 -4.04 16.51 3.01
C LEU A 78 -3.04 17.10 2.01
N ALA A 79 -2.78 18.41 2.04
CA ALA A 79 -1.77 19.08 1.21
C ALA A 79 -0.35 18.64 1.54
N GLU A 80 -0.03 18.53 2.84
CA GLU A 80 1.28 18.11 3.33
C GLU A 80 1.61 16.69 2.88
N ARG A 81 0.66 15.76 3.04
CA ARG A 81 0.87 14.35 2.72
C ARG A 81 0.72 14.05 1.23
N ARG A 82 -0.14 14.80 0.52
CA ARG A 82 -0.42 14.63 -0.90
C ARG A 82 -0.55 16.01 -1.54
N PRO A 83 0.53 16.56 -2.12
CA PRO A 83 0.47 17.84 -2.82
C PRO A 83 -0.32 17.69 -4.12
N VAL A 84 -1.66 17.70 -4.03
CA VAL A 84 -2.55 17.78 -5.18
C VAL A 84 -2.69 19.24 -5.57
N GLY A 85 -2.38 19.57 -6.82
CA GLY A 85 -2.60 20.92 -7.38
C GLY A 85 -4.06 21.39 -7.30
N GLY A 86 -5.02 20.49 -7.01
CA GLY A 86 -6.42 20.80 -6.73
C GLY A 86 -6.69 21.44 -5.37
N LEU A 87 -5.71 21.47 -4.45
CA LEU A 87 -5.83 22.16 -3.16
C LEU A 87 -5.53 23.66 -3.25
N LEU A 88 -4.88 24.11 -4.34
CA LEU A 88 -4.73 25.52 -4.64
C LEU A 88 -6.09 26.07 -5.09
N GLY A 89 -6.77 26.74 -4.16
CA GLY A 89 -8.07 27.39 -4.42
C GLY A 89 -9.29 26.58 -4.00
N LEU A 90 -9.25 25.88 -2.87
CA LEU A 90 -10.47 25.39 -2.19
C LEU A 90 -11.50 26.52 -1.98
N ASP A 91 -11.02 27.75 -1.89
CA ASP A 91 -11.82 28.97 -1.75
C ASP A 91 -12.30 29.54 -3.10
N SER A 92 -11.75 29.06 -4.22
CA SER A 92 -11.91 29.67 -5.56
C SER A 92 -12.45 28.72 -6.64
N ARG A 93 -12.55 27.41 -6.37
CA ARG A 93 -13.16 26.44 -7.30
C ARG A 93 -14.45 25.85 -6.72
N PRO A 94 -15.63 26.27 -7.19
CA PRO A 94 -16.89 25.62 -6.81
C PRO A 94 -16.90 24.23 -7.45
N GLY A 95 -16.61 23.19 -6.67
CA GLY A 95 -16.64 21.82 -7.21
C GLY A 95 -15.87 20.76 -6.46
N TRP A 96 -15.23 21.05 -5.32
CA TRP A 96 -14.61 20.02 -4.47
C TRP A 96 -15.26 19.99 -3.08
N VAL A 97 -15.40 18.80 -2.53
CA VAL A 97 -15.93 18.55 -1.19
C VAL A 97 -14.93 17.68 -0.44
N LEU A 98 -14.62 18.08 0.78
CA LEU A 98 -13.82 17.29 1.70
C LEU A 98 -14.76 16.45 2.56
N LEU A 99 -14.58 15.13 2.48
CA LEU A 99 -15.31 14.14 3.28
C LEU A 99 -14.36 13.48 4.27
N ARG A 100 -14.90 13.01 5.39
CA ARG A 100 -14.22 12.19 6.39
C ARG A 100 -14.95 10.86 6.48
N LEU A 101 -14.20 9.77 6.41
CA LEU A 101 -14.67 8.45 6.81
C LEU A 101 -14.14 8.19 8.22
N GLU A 102 -15.04 8.18 9.20
CA GLU A 102 -14.76 7.62 10.52
C GLU A 102 -14.71 6.11 10.40
N VAL A 103 -13.57 5.50 10.70
CA VAL A 103 -13.33 4.07 10.43
C VAL A 103 -13.86 3.24 11.59
N GLY A 104 -14.85 2.40 11.32
CA GLY A 104 -15.42 1.48 12.31
C GLY A 104 -14.94 0.03 12.16
N GLU A 105 -14.55 -0.38 10.96
CA GLU A 105 -14.08 -1.75 10.69
C GLU A 105 -12.99 -1.75 9.62
N VAL A 106 -11.91 -2.51 9.86
CA VAL A 106 -10.81 -2.68 8.91
C VAL A 106 -10.57 -4.17 8.66
N SER A 107 -10.51 -4.58 7.40
CA SER A 107 -10.04 -5.92 7.05
C SER A 107 -8.96 -5.84 5.97
N VAL A 108 -7.99 -6.74 6.06
CA VAL A 108 -6.86 -6.84 5.12
C VAL A 108 -6.77 -8.27 4.63
N ASP A 109 -6.57 -8.46 3.33
CA ASP A 109 -6.29 -9.73 2.67
C ASP A 109 -5.03 -9.55 1.83
N ASP A 110 -3.89 -10.04 2.32
CA ASP A 110 -2.58 -9.81 1.71
C ASP A 110 -1.75 -11.10 1.52
N LEU A 111 -0.44 -10.95 1.31
CA LEU A 111 0.50 -12.06 1.09
C LEU A 111 0.75 -12.91 2.36
N TRP A 112 0.18 -12.55 3.50
CA TRP A 112 0.24 -13.28 4.77
C TRP A 112 -1.08 -13.94 5.13
N GLY A 113 -2.20 -13.39 4.67
CA GLY A 113 -3.53 -13.96 4.85
C GLY A 113 -4.59 -12.88 4.97
N ALA A 114 -5.79 -13.32 5.37
CA ALA A 114 -6.91 -12.43 5.63
C ALA A 114 -7.12 -12.26 7.14
N GLU A 115 -7.17 -11.02 7.62
CA GLU A 115 -7.41 -10.69 9.01
C GLU A 115 -8.24 -9.41 9.19
N HIS A 116 -8.84 -9.30 10.37
CA HIS A 116 -9.50 -8.08 10.84
C HIS A 116 -8.52 -7.29 11.70
N VAL A 117 -8.48 -5.98 11.52
CA VAL A 117 -7.58 -5.07 12.24
C VAL A 117 -8.42 -4.11 13.07
N ASP A 118 -8.03 -3.91 14.32
CA ASP A 118 -8.68 -2.94 15.19
C ASP A 118 -8.42 -1.50 14.66
N PRO A 119 -9.43 -0.63 14.55
CA PRO A 119 -9.24 0.76 14.15
C PRO A 119 -8.19 1.51 14.97
N ASP A 120 -8.07 1.23 16.28
CA ASP A 120 -7.06 1.85 17.15
C ASP A 120 -5.65 1.38 16.80
N ASP A 121 -5.50 0.09 16.45
CA ASP A 121 -4.23 -0.47 15.98
C ASP A 121 -3.83 0.14 14.62
N LEU A 122 -4.81 0.38 13.72
CA LEU A 122 -4.57 1.08 12.46
C LEU A 122 -4.11 2.52 12.71
N ALA A 123 -4.74 3.24 13.64
CA ALA A 123 -4.39 4.62 13.98
C ALA A 123 -2.98 4.72 14.59
N ALA A 124 -2.60 3.74 15.42
CA ALA A 124 -1.28 3.68 16.03
C ALA A 124 -0.16 3.21 15.08
N ALA A 125 -0.51 2.61 13.93
CA ALA A 125 0.45 2.09 12.98
C ALA A 125 1.22 3.19 12.25
N GLU A 126 2.53 3.01 12.11
CA GLU A 126 3.38 3.88 11.30
C GLU A 126 3.62 3.27 9.91
N PRO A 127 3.54 4.08 8.82
CA PRO A 127 3.93 3.64 7.48
C PRO A 127 5.36 3.10 7.43
N ASP A 128 5.63 2.17 6.51
CA ASP A 128 6.99 1.69 6.28
C ASP A 128 7.92 2.82 5.80
N PRO A 129 9.15 2.96 6.34
CA PRO A 129 10.09 4.00 5.93
C PRO A 129 10.53 3.88 4.46
N LEU A 130 10.33 2.72 3.84
CA LEU A 130 10.65 2.48 2.44
C LEU A 130 9.47 2.74 1.49
N LEU A 131 8.30 3.12 1.99
CA LEU A 131 7.06 3.27 1.20
C LEU A 131 7.27 4.10 -0.08
N ASP A 132 7.93 5.25 0.03
CA ASP A 132 8.14 6.17 -1.11
C ASP A 132 9.14 5.64 -2.14
N HIS A 133 9.97 4.66 -1.77
CA HIS A 133 11.01 4.10 -2.64
C HIS A 133 10.67 2.69 -3.16
N GLU A 134 9.73 1.99 -2.52
CA GLU A 134 9.43 0.58 -2.80
C GLU A 134 9.20 0.33 -4.30
N THR A 135 8.36 1.16 -4.93
CA THR A 135 7.99 1.01 -6.34
C THR A 135 9.21 1.04 -7.26
N GLU A 136 10.05 2.07 -7.11
CA GLU A 136 11.25 2.24 -7.93
C GLU A 136 12.26 1.12 -7.69
N LEU A 137 12.41 0.70 -6.43
CA LEU A 137 13.32 -0.37 -6.04
C LEU A 137 12.89 -1.72 -6.62
N LEU A 138 11.62 -2.08 -6.53
CA LEU A 138 11.09 -3.33 -7.09
C LEU A 138 11.22 -3.36 -8.61
N GLN A 139 10.90 -2.25 -9.29
CA GLN A 139 11.06 -2.12 -10.73
C GLN A 139 12.53 -2.24 -11.15
N HIS A 140 13.43 -1.56 -10.43
CA HIS A 140 14.86 -1.65 -10.67
C HIS A 140 15.38 -3.07 -10.49
N LEU A 141 15.00 -3.76 -9.40
CA LEU A 141 15.39 -5.15 -9.17
C LEU A 141 14.90 -6.08 -10.29
N ALA A 142 13.63 -5.93 -10.72
CA ALA A 142 13.06 -6.74 -11.79
C ALA A 142 13.73 -6.49 -13.15
N ALA A 143 14.13 -5.25 -13.44
CA ALA A 143 14.72 -4.89 -14.73
C ALA A 143 16.25 -5.15 -14.80
N ALA A 144 16.99 -4.81 -13.75
CA ALA A 144 18.46 -4.77 -13.76
C ALA A 144 19.12 -5.94 -13.02
N HIS A 145 18.40 -6.60 -12.11
CA HIS A 145 18.97 -7.59 -11.18
C HIS A 145 18.24 -8.93 -11.17
N ARG A 146 17.54 -9.27 -12.26
CA ARG A 146 16.80 -10.53 -12.41
C ARG A 146 17.61 -11.78 -12.04
N ASP A 147 18.87 -11.86 -12.47
CA ASP A 147 19.73 -13.01 -12.21
C ASP A 147 20.07 -13.11 -10.71
N ARG A 148 20.39 -11.98 -10.07
CA ARG A 148 20.64 -11.92 -8.62
C ARG A 148 19.41 -12.29 -7.78
N VAL A 149 18.22 -11.89 -8.23
CA VAL A 149 16.96 -12.25 -7.57
C VAL A 149 16.67 -13.75 -7.77
N ALA A 150 17.01 -14.31 -8.92
CA ALA A 150 16.90 -15.76 -9.16
C ALA A 150 17.86 -16.57 -8.27
N ASP A 151 19.07 -16.06 -8.00
CA ASP A 151 20.04 -16.70 -7.09
C ASP A 151 19.44 -16.94 -5.70
N LEU A 152 18.51 -16.10 -5.22
CA LEU A 152 17.82 -16.29 -3.93
C LEU A 152 17.07 -17.63 -3.84
N GLY A 153 16.75 -18.25 -4.97
CA GLY A 153 16.18 -19.60 -5.01
C GLY A 153 17.05 -20.65 -4.33
N SER A 154 18.37 -20.48 -4.28
CA SER A 154 19.31 -21.39 -3.62
C SER A 154 19.05 -21.52 -2.11
N LEU A 155 18.54 -20.46 -1.49
CA LEU A 155 18.24 -20.41 -0.05
C LEU A 155 16.95 -21.15 0.32
N LEU A 156 16.14 -21.57 -0.65
CA LEU A 156 14.87 -22.24 -0.40
C LEU A 156 14.98 -23.76 -0.17
N GLY A 157 16.22 -24.29 -0.21
CA GLY A 157 16.56 -25.67 0.04
C GLY A 157 16.44 -26.60 -1.19
N PRO A 158 17.00 -27.81 -1.11
CA PRO A 158 17.25 -28.69 -2.27
C PRO A 158 15.99 -29.21 -2.96
N ARG A 159 14.82 -29.12 -2.32
CA ARG A 159 13.54 -29.54 -2.92
C ARG A 159 13.03 -28.58 -4.00
N ARG A 160 13.66 -27.42 -4.14
CA ARG A 160 13.30 -26.37 -5.12
C ARG A 160 14.38 -26.19 -6.19
N ASP A 161 15.29 -27.15 -6.32
CA ASP A 161 16.31 -27.18 -7.36
C ASP A 161 15.67 -27.22 -8.76
N GLY A 162 16.08 -26.26 -9.60
CA GLY A 162 15.62 -26.11 -10.98
C GLY A 162 15.69 -24.66 -11.43
N ALA A 163 15.65 -24.44 -12.75
CA ALA A 163 15.54 -23.10 -13.29
C ALA A 163 14.18 -22.51 -12.89
N LEU A 164 14.19 -21.56 -11.94
CA LEU A 164 13.02 -20.79 -11.53
C LEU A 164 13.12 -19.39 -12.12
N THR A 165 11.99 -18.85 -12.54
CA THR A 165 11.84 -17.42 -12.78
C THR A 165 11.49 -16.77 -11.44
N ALA A 166 12.22 -15.72 -11.07
CA ALA A 166 12.04 -15.01 -9.80
C ALA A 166 11.66 -13.55 -10.08
N VAL A 167 10.59 -13.07 -9.45
CA VAL A 167 10.10 -11.70 -9.59
C VAL A 167 9.93 -11.07 -8.21
N PRO A 168 10.58 -9.92 -7.92
CA PRO A 168 10.42 -9.26 -6.63
C PRO A 168 8.99 -8.71 -6.52
N LEU A 169 8.31 -9.00 -5.42
CA LEU A 169 6.87 -8.75 -5.27
C LEU A 169 6.59 -7.63 -4.26
N ALA A 170 7.25 -7.66 -3.11
CA ALA A 170 7.09 -6.67 -2.05
C ALA A 170 8.43 -6.44 -1.34
N LEU A 171 8.66 -5.22 -0.89
CA LEU A 171 9.87 -4.86 -0.14
C LEU A 171 9.48 -3.91 0.99
N ASP A 172 9.84 -4.29 2.21
CA ASP A 172 9.56 -3.51 3.41
C ASP A 172 10.82 -3.43 4.29
N ARG A 173 10.72 -2.74 5.43
CA ARG A 173 11.84 -2.59 6.36
C ARG A 173 12.38 -3.92 6.90
N LEU A 174 11.58 -4.98 6.85
CA LEU A 174 11.88 -6.28 7.44
C LEU A 174 12.40 -7.28 6.42
N GLY A 175 12.17 -7.10 5.12
CA GLY A 175 12.65 -8.06 4.13
C GLY A 175 12.13 -7.87 2.71
N LEU A 176 12.53 -8.80 1.84
CA LEU A 176 12.13 -8.89 0.44
C LEU A 176 11.26 -10.13 0.22
N ARG A 177 10.11 -9.96 -0.44
CA ARG A 177 9.29 -11.08 -0.93
C ARG A 177 9.46 -11.27 -2.41
N VAL A 178 9.67 -12.51 -2.84
CA VAL A 178 9.90 -12.89 -4.23
C VAL A 178 8.92 -13.98 -4.63
N ARG A 179 8.29 -13.80 -5.79
CA ARG A 179 7.47 -14.83 -6.42
C ARG A 179 8.35 -15.68 -7.34
N PHE A 180 8.35 -16.97 -7.09
CA PHE A 180 9.02 -17.95 -7.93
C PHE A 180 7.99 -18.71 -8.77
N SER A 181 8.32 -18.94 -10.03
CA SER A 181 7.56 -19.78 -10.94
C SER A 181 8.47 -20.64 -11.78
N ARG A 182 7.99 -21.80 -12.21
CA ARG A 182 8.75 -22.66 -13.12
C ARG A 182 8.46 -22.23 -14.57
N PRO A 183 9.48 -22.13 -15.45
CA PRO A 183 9.27 -21.84 -16.86
C PRO A 183 8.28 -22.81 -17.50
N GLY A 184 7.30 -22.29 -18.22
CA GLY A 184 6.27 -23.08 -18.90
C GLY A 184 5.21 -23.71 -17.99
N ALA A 185 5.29 -23.52 -16.67
CA ALA A 185 4.27 -24.00 -15.75
C ALA A 185 3.08 -23.03 -15.67
N ALA A 186 1.91 -23.55 -15.32
CA ALA A 186 0.71 -22.73 -15.15
C ALA A 186 0.94 -21.64 -14.08
N ALA A 187 0.30 -20.48 -14.22
CA ALA A 187 0.43 -19.40 -13.25
C ALA A 187 0.07 -19.82 -11.80
N SER A 188 -0.81 -20.83 -11.67
CA SER A 188 -1.21 -21.47 -10.41
C SER A 188 -0.10 -22.29 -9.73
N SER A 189 1.03 -22.54 -10.40
CA SER A 189 2.19 -23.25 -9.85
C SER A 189 3.28 -22.31 -9.32
N SER A 190 2.99 -21.01 -9.25
CA SER A 190 3.86 -20.05 -8.59
C SER A 190 3.72 -20.12 -7.07
N PHE A 191 4.78 -19.75 -6.35
CA PHE A 191 4.76 -19.62 -4.91
C PHE A 191 5.60 -18.42 -4.49
N ASP A 192 5.28 -17.86 -3.33
CA ASP A 192 6.00 -16.73 -2.76
C ASP A 192 6.93 -17.21 -1.66
N ALA A 193 8.15 -16.66 -1.64
CA ALA A 193 9.08 -16.83 -0.53
C ALA A 193 9.48 -15.45 0.00
N ARG A 194 9.54 -15.36 1.32
CA ARG A 194 10.01 -14.17 2.02
C ARG A 194 11.42 -14.38 2.52
N PHE A 195 12.27 -13.39 2.30
CA PHE A 195 13.63 -13.34 2.78
C PHE A 195 13.75 -12.19 3.77
N ASP A 196 13.81 -12.53 5.04
CA ASP A 196 13.90 -11.53 6.11
C ASP A 196 15.31 -10.98 6.23
N PHE A 197 15.40 -9.68 6.49
CA PHE A 197 16.62 -9.04 6.91
C PHE A 197 16.91 -9.40 8.37
N PRO A 198 18.19 -9.52 8.76
CA PRO A 198 18.55 -9.85 10.14
C PRO A 198 18.11 -8.77 11.13
N ASP A 199 18.09 -7.51 10.69
CA ASP A 199 17.65 -6.36 11.48
C ASP A 199 16.75 -5.45 10.62
N PRO A 200 15.73 -4.79 11.22
CA PRO A 200 14.90 -3.82 10.49
C PRO A 200 15.72 -2.66 9.93
N VAL A 201 15.53 -2.37 8.64
CA VAL A 201 16.19 -1.23 7.98
C VAL A 201 15.41 0.06 8.22
N ARG A 202 16.12 1.18 8.35
CA ARG A 202 15.50 2.49 8.66
C ARG A 202 15.48 3.46 7.47
N ASP A 203 16.30 3.19 6.46
CA ASP A 203 16.49 4.03 5.28
C ASP A 203 17.04 3.21 4.10
N VAL A 204 17.13 3.86 2.94
CA VAL A 204 17.67 3.29 1.70
C VAL A 204 19.13 2.85 1.84
N CYS A 205 19.91 3.53 2.69
CA CYS A 205 21.32 3.16 2.92
C CYS A 205 21.43 1.83 3.69
N GLY A 206 20.59 1.63 4.71
CA GLY A 206 20.42 0.40 5.46
C GLY A 206 19.92 -0.73 4.56
N LEU A 207 18.91 -0.44 3.73
CA LEU A 207 18.41 -1.37 2.74
C LEU A 207 19.52 -1.87 1.80
N ARG A 208 20.35 -0.98 1.25
CA ARG A 208 21.44 -1.38 0.36
C ARG A 208 22.40 -2.39 1.01
N ARG A 209 22.72 -2.19 2.30
CA ARG A 209 23.57 -3.12 3.06
C ARG A 209 22.86 -4.45 3.28
N ALA A 210 21.59 -4.42 3.69
CA ALA A 210 20.79 -5.63 3.91
C ALA A 210 20.64 -6.46 2.63
N MET A 211 20.35 -5.82 1.50
CA MET A 211 20.28 -6.45 0.18
C MET A 211 21.61 -7.06 -0.26
N HIS A 212 22.72 -6.37 0.00
CA HIS A 212 24.05 -6.94 -0.31
C HIS A 212 24.34 -8.20 0.51
N HIS A 213 24.00 -8.19 1.81
CA HIS A 213 24.13 -9.38 2.65
C HIS A 213 23.24 -10.53 2.18
N LEU A 214 21.99 -10.24 1.81
CA LEU A 214 21.05 -11.23 1.31
C LEU A 214 21.56 -11.89 0.02
N PHE A 215 21.99 -11.12 -0.97
CA PHE A 215 22.54 -11.67 -2.21
C PHE A 215 23.88 -12.39 -2.01
N ALA A 216 24.72 -11.91 -1.09
CA ALA A 216 25.96 -12.59 -0.75
C ALA A 216 25.73 -13.93 -0.05
N ALA A 217 24.62 -14.09 0.69
CA ALA A 217 24.23 -15.36 1.29
C ALA A 217 23.75 -16.37 0.23
N ALA A 218 23.01 -15.90 -0.78
CA ALA A 218 22.47 -16.74 -1.85
C ALA A 218 23.53 -17.21 -2.87
N GLY A 219 24.61 -16.45 -3.04
CA GLY A 219 25.72 -16.80 -3.92
C GLY A 219 26.77 -17.75 -3.31
N ARG A 220 26.50 -18.30 -2.11
CA ARG A 220 27.35 -19.32 -1.46
C ARG A 220 26.84 -20.72 -1.79
#